data_AF-A0A8J2PX30-F1
#
_entry.id   AF-A0A8J2PX30-F1
#
_cell.length_a   1.000
_cell.length_b   1.000
_cell.length_c   1.000
_cell.angle_alpha   90.00
_cell.angle_beta   90.00
_cell.angle_gamma   90.00
#
_symmetry.space_group_name_H-M   'P 1'
#
loop_
_entity.id
_entity.type
_entity.pdbx_description
1 polymer ?
#
loop_
_entity_poly.entity_id
_entity_poly.type
_entity_poly.pdbx_seq_one_letter_code
_entity_poly.pdbx_strand_id
1 'polypeptide(L)'
;MLSCSNCNNVVHPDCAGLPEHVVKVAVNYRWNCIECKKCTICEKPDNEDAMMFCDRCDRGYHTFCVGLSSPPNGNWICSSFCADHSVIAMDNTCSA
;
A
#
# COMPACT_ATOMS: atom_id res chain seq x y z
N MET A 1 -10.28 -12.51 0.04
CA MET A 1 -10.85 -11.58 1.04
C MET A 1 -9.71 -10.97 1.85
N LEU A 2 -9.72 -9.65 2.03
CA LEU A 2 -8.76 -8.92 2.87
C LEU A 2 -9.45 -8.48 4.15
N SER A 3 -8.82 -8.73 5.30
CA SER A 3 -9.38 -8.40 6.62
C SER A 3 -8.64 -7.22 7.23
N CYS A 4 -9.36 -6.16 7.58
CA CYS A 4 -8.80 -5.00 8.25
C CYS A 4 -8.37 -5.37 9.68
N SER A 5 -7.11 -5.13 10.01
CA SER A 5 -6.54 -5.42 11.33
C SER A 5 -7.03 -4.50 12.45
N ASN A 6 -7.77 -3.42 12.13
CA ASN A 6 -8.25 -2.44 13.11
C ASN A 6 -9.75 -2.61 13.43
N CYS A 7 -10.60 -2.80 12.41
CA CYS A 7 -12.06 -2.89 12.58
C CYS A 7 -12.65 -4.26 12.25
N ASN A 8 -11.83 -5.24 11.83
CA ASN A 8 -12.25 -6.58 11.40
C ASN A 8 -13.19 -6.63 10.19
N ASN A 9 -13.46 -5.50 9.52
CA ASN A 9 -14.17 -5.51 8.25
C ASN A 9 -13.40 -6.32 7.21
N VAL A 10 -14.13 -7.14 6.46
CA VAL A 10 -13.60 -7.98 5.40
C VAL A 10 -14.07 -7.44 4.06
N VAL A 11 -13.13 -7.19 3.16
CA VAL A 11 -13.42 -6.63 1.83
C VAL A 11 -12.99 -7.58 0.73
N HIS A 12 -13.79 -7.62 -0.34
CA HIS A 12 -13.35 -8.19 -1.60
C HIS A 12 -12.30 -7.25 -2.22
N PRO A 13 -11.14 -7.75 -2.68
CA PRO A 13 -10.11 -6.91 -3.29
C PRO A 13 -10.62 -6.04 -4.44
N ASP A 14 -11.44 -6.61 -5.33
CA ASP A 14 -11.99 -5.91 -6.48
C ASP A 14 -12.93 -4.76 -6.06
N CYS A 15 -13.77 -4.99 -5.04
CA CYS A 15 -14.63 -3.94 -4.48
C CYS A 15 -13.83 -2.83 -3.78
N ALA A 16 -12.65 -3.15 -3.26
CA ALA A 16 -11.72 -2.16 -2.67
C ALA A 16 -10.82 -1.50 -3.72
N GLY A 17 -10.94 -1.86 -5.01
CA GLY A 17 -10.10 -1.33 -6.08
C GLY A 17 -8.63 -1.73 -5.96
N LEU A 18 -8.31 -2.84 -5.28
CA LEU A 18 -6.93 -3.26 -5.04
C LEU A 18 -6.44 -4.21 -6.14
N PRO A 19 -5.38 -3.85 -6.89
CA PRO A 19 -4.77 -4.74 -7.89
C PRO A 19 -4.18 -6.01 -7.26
N GLU A 20 -4.13 -7.10 -8.02
CA GLU A 20 -3.62 -8.40 -7.55
C GLU A 20 -2.21 -8.31 -6.93
N HIS A 21 -1.31 -7.53 -7.54
CA HIS A 21 0.05 -7.35 -7.03
C HIS A 21 0.09 -6.67 -5.67
N VAL A 22 -0.86 -5.78 -5.39
CA VAL A 22 -1.02 -5.14 -4.08
C VAL A 22 -1.60 -6.11 -3.07
N VAL A 23 -2.62 -6.88 -3.47
CA VAL A 23 -3.26 -7.89 -2.62
C VAL A 23 -2.25 -8.92 -2.12
N LYS A 24 -1.36 -9.40 -3.01
CA LYS A 24 -0.26 -10.34 -2.66
C LYS A 24 0.63 -9.82 -1.53
N VAL A 25 0.79 -8.50 -1.41
CA VAL A 25 1.56 -7.89 -0.32
C VAL A 25 0.66 -7.61 0.89
N ALA A 26 -0.54 -7.11 0.67
CA ALA A 26 -1.51 -6.73 1.70
C ALA A 26 -1.91 -7.87 2.63
N VAL A 27 -1.99 -9.11 2.13
CA VAL A 27 -2.30 -10.29 2.95
C VAL A 27 -1.18 -10.68 3.92
N ASN A 28 0.05 -10.19 3.72
CA ASN A 28 1.24 -10.59 4.46
C ASN A 28 1.63 -9.62 5.58
N TYR A 29 0.77 -8.64 5.91
CA TYR A 29 0.98 -7.77 7.06
C TYR A 29 -0.36 -7.31 7.65
N ARG A 30 -0.30 -6.50 8.71
CA ARG A 30 -1.48 -5.90 9.36
C ARG A 30 -2.11 -4.80 8.49
N TRP A 31 -2.76 -5.20 7.40
CA TRP A 31 -3.44 -4.28 6.48
C TRP A 31 -4.63 -3.57 7.15
N ASN A 32 -4.90 -2.33 6.73
CA ASN A 32 -6.03 -1.54 7.20
C ASN A 32 -6.90 -1.13 6.00
N CYS A 33 -8.22 -1.21 6.15
CA CYS A 33 -9.15 -0.68 5.15
C CYS A 33 -9.06 0.85 5.04
N ILE A 34 -9.71 1.42 4.03
CA ILE A 34 -9.69 2.85 3.74
C ILE A 34 -10.08 3.70 4.97
N GLU A 35 -11.17 3.34 5.65
CA GLU A 35 -11.67 4.03 6.86
C GLU A 35 -10.74 3.91 8.08
N CYS A 36 -9.83 2.94 8.09
CA CYS A 36 -8.92 2.70 9.20
C CYS A 36 -7.47 3.05 8.87
N LYS A 37 -7.22 3.59 7.66
CA LYS A 37 -5.87 3.86 7.19
C LYS A 37 -5.27 4.98 8.05
N LYS A 38 -3.97 4.83 8.33
CA LYS A 38 -3.16 5.81 9.05
C LYS A 38 -1.87 6.03 8.28
N CYS A 39 -1.29 7.20 8.44
CA CYS A 39 0.07 7.43 7.97
C CYS A 39 1.04 6.49 8.69
N THR A 40 1.89 5.81 7.93
CA THR A 40 2.88 4.85 8.46
C THR A 40 4.02 5.55 9.20
N ILE A 41 4.21 6.85 8.99
CA ILE A 41 5.28 7.64 9.64
C ILE A 41 4.81 8.26 10.95
N CYS A 42 3.64 8.92 10.95
CA CYS A 42 3.16 9.67 12.12
C CYS A 42 2.02 8.96 12.88
N GLU A 43 1.53 7.83 12.37
CA GLU A 43 0.44 7.03 12.94
C GLU A 43 -0.92 7.75 13.10
N LYS A 44 -1.09 8.90 12.43
CA LYS A 44 -2.34 9.66 12.45
C LYS A 44 -3.22 9.36 11.24
N PRO A 45 -4.56 9.34 11.43
CA PRO A 45 -5.53 9.20 10.35
C PRO A 45 -5.97 10.55 9.75
N ASP A 46 -5.57 11.67 10.35
CA ASP A 46 -5.99 13.02 9.94
C ASP A 46 -5.43 13.41 8.56
N ASN A 47 -5.75 14.61 8.06
CA ASN A 47 -5.22 15.16 6.80
C ASN A 47 -5.39 14.21 5.59
N GLU A 48 -6.59 13.63 5.45
CA GLU A 48 -6.91 12.62 4.43
C GLU A 48 -6.63 13.11 3.00
N ASP A 49 -6.87 14.39 2.71
CA ASP A 49 -6.59 15.03 1.41
C ASP A 49 -5.10 15.03 1.04
N ALA A 50 -4.22 14.94 2.05
CA ALA A 50 -2.77 14.85 1.88
C ALA A 50 -2.26 13.41 2.05
N MET A 51 -3.14 12.42 2.24
CA MET A 51 -2.78 11.03 2.40
C MET A 51 -2.80 10.29 1.05
N MET A 52 -1.72 9.59 0.77
CA MET A 52 -1.55 8.74 -0.42
C MET A 52 -1.23 7.31 -0.01
N PHE A 53 -1.54 6.36 -0.88
CA PHE A 53 -1.31 4.93 -0.65
C PHE A 53 -0.20 4.43 -1.56
N CYS A 54 0.65 3.54 -1.05
CA CYS A 54 1.69 2.91 -1.85
C CYS A 54 1.08 1.95 -2.88
N ASP A 55 1.39 2.12 -4.17
CA ASP A 55 0.86 1.30 -5.27
C ASP A 55 1.36 -0.15 -5.29
N ARG A 56 2.21 -0.54 -4.32
CA ARG A 56 2.71 -1.92 -4.14
C ARG A 56 2.21 -2.57 -2.86
N CYS A 57 1.99 -1.80 -1.80
CA CYS A 57 1.65 -2.37 -0.50
C CYS A 57 0.45 -1.74 0.19
N ASP A 58 -0.18 -0.71 -0.37
CA ASP A 58 -1.40 -0.07 0.17
C ASP A 58 -1.27 0.53 1.59
N ARG A 59 -0.04 0.74 2.08
CA ARG A 59 0.22 1.53 3.29
C ARG A 59 0.00 3.01 3.02
N GLY A 60 -0.58 3.71 4.00
CA GLY A 60 -0.86 5.13 3.92
C GLY A 60 0.34 5.99 4.34
N TYR A 61 0.50 7.12 3.67
CA TYR A 61 1.54 8.12 3.94
C TYR A 61 0.97 9.51 3.67
N HIS A 62 1.17 10.46 4.59
CA HIS A 62 0.99 11.85 4.21
C HIS A 62 2.11 12.27 3.27
N THR A 63 1.79 13.05 2.25
CA THR A 63 2.77 13.63 1.30
C THR A 63 3.90 14.33 2.06
N PHE A 64 3.56 15.19 3.02
CA PHE A 64 4.54 15.91 3.83
C PHE A 64 5.36 15.01 4.77
N CYS A 65 4.81 13.89 5.24
CA CYS A 65 5.55 12.93 6.06
C CYS A 65 6.65 12.19 5.27
N VAL A 66 6.57 12.19 3.94
CA VAL A 66 7.59 11.62 3.04
C VAL A 66 8.33 12.69 2.23
N GLY A 67 8.21 13.97 2.60
CA GLY A 67 8.93 15.08 1.97
C GLY A 67 8.38 15.52 0.61
N LEU A 68 7.13 15.20 0.29
CA LEU A 68 6.45 15.62 -0.93
C LEU A 68 5.47 16.77 -0.63
N SER A 69 5.37 17.71 -1.56
CA SER A 69 4.38 18.81 -1.49
C SER A 69 3.00 18.40 -2.01
N SER A 70 2.95 17.43 -2.94
CA SER A 70 1.73 16.87 -3.50
C SER A 70 1.96 15.41 -3.88
N PRO A 71 0.90 14.61 -4.11
CA PRO A 71 1.05 13.30 -4.71
C PRO A 71 1.79 13.42 -6.06
N PRO A 72 2.73 12.53 -6.37
CA PRO A 72 3.43 12.54 -7.65
C PRO A 72 2.49 12.07 -8.76
N ASN A 73 2.84 12.38 -10.01
CA ASN A 73 2.12 11.86 -11.16
C ASN A 73 2.46 10.37 -11.38
N GLY A 74 1.42 9.55 -11.53
CA GLY A 74 1.57 8.11 -11.74
C GLY A 74 1.83 7.34 -10.44
N ASN A 75 2.48 6.19 -10.56
CA ASN A 75 2.65 5.28 -9.42
C ASN A 75 3.68 5.80 -8.42
N TRP A 76 3.38 5.67 -7.13
CA TRP A 76 4.28 5.93 -6.03
C TRP A 76 4.51 4.69 -5.18
N ILE A 77 5.78 4.43 -4.89
CA ILE A 77 6.22 3.25 -4.15
C ILE A 77 6.96 3.73 -2.90
N CYS A 78 6.52 3.27 -1.72
CA CYS A 78 7.10 3.72 -0.47
C CYS A 78 8.54 3.21 -0.27
N SER A 79 9.41 4.08 0.21
CA SER A 79 10.80 3.72 0.49
C SER A 79 10.94 2.81 1.71
N SER A 80 10.07 2.96 2.71
CA SER A 80 10.18 2.26 3.99
C SER A 80 10.01 0.75 3.90
N PHE A 81 9.23 0.25 2.93
CA PHE A 81 8.92 -1.19 2.82
C PHE A 81 9.08 -1.75 1.41
N CYS A 82 9.06 -0.90 0.37
CA CYS A 82 8.96 -1.37 -1.01
C CYS A 82 10.17 -1.05 -1.89
N ALA A 83 11.03 -0.08 -1.52
CA ALA A 83 12.12 0.39 -2.37
C ALA A 83 13.26 -0.64 -2.60
N ASP A 84 13.37 -1.69 -1.79
CA ASP A 84 14.46 -2.67 -1.91
C ASP A 84 14.13 -3.89 -2.79
N HIS A 85 13.06 -3.84 -3.59
CA HIS A 85 12.77 -4.89 -4.56
C HIS A 85 13.04 -4.42 -5.99
N SER A 86 14.31 -4.23 -6.30
CA SER A 86 14.83 -4.14 -7.66
C SER A 86 15.19 -5.53 -8.22
N VAL A 87 14.26 -6.48 -8.14
CA VAL A 87 14.21 -7.80 -8.83
C VAL A 87 12.90 -8.43 -8.34
N ILE A 88 11.88 -8.74 -9.14
CA ILE A 88 11.85 -9.72 -10.23
C ILE A 88 10.80 -9.25 -11.24
N ALA A 89 11.26 -8.71 -12.37
CA ALA A 89 10.63 -8.94 -13.66
C ALA A 89 11.75 -9.52 -14.54
N MET A 90 11.40 -10.55 -15.32
CA MET A 90 12.28 -11.40 -16.15
C MET A 90 12.99 -12.51 -15.31
N ASP A 91 12.89 -13.83 -15.56
CA ASP A 91 12.97 -14.57 -16.83
C ASP A 91 12.28 -15.94 -16.78
N ASN A 92 11.84 -16.43 -17.94
CA ASN A 92 11.50 -17.83 -18.18
C ASN A 92 12.70 -18.75 -17.89
N THR A 93 12.62 -19.60 -16.88
CA THR A 93 13.34 -20.89 -16.87
C THR A 93 12.48 -21.97 -16.20
N CYS A 94 11.61 -22.60 -17.02
CA CYS A 94 11.38 -24.02 -16.83
C CYS A 94 12.65 -24.71 -17.34
N SER A 95 13.49 -25.20 -16.43
CA SER A 95 14.64 -26.03 -16.76
C SER A 95 15.02 -26.89 -15.55
N ALA A 96 14.29 -28.01 -15.42
CA ALA A 96 14.77 -29.38 -15.18
C ALA A 96 13.62 -30.22 -14.60
#